data_AF-A0A7Y3IB76-F1
#
_entry.id   AF-A0A7Y3IB76-F1
#
_cell.length_a   1.000
_cell.length_b   1.000
_cell.length_c   1.000
_cell.angle_alpha   90.00
_cell.angle_beta   90.00
_cell.angle_gamma   90.00
#
_symmetry.space_group_name_H-M   'P 1'
#
loop_
_entity.id
_entity.type
_entity.pdbx_description
1 polymer ?
#
loop_
_entity_poly.entity_id
_entity_poly.type
_entity_poly.pdbx_seq_one_letter_code
_entity_poly.pdbx_strand_id
1 'polypeptide(L)'
;MKAAPPISKGVIRLLLAVTLVPGASLAGQDPPTERSILESQRRLDEVRQERARLQQEMSDLRSQAQSASSQLRNIERQLSASRTVLAEVDFQVEARSAEVDVTATALAQAQTDLTQSRTTLKDRLRSIYKRGPLHTARVLLSADSFANLLTRFRYLRLVAAQDRAILDRVATLEAELTLRNRELQESLAELHRLRDEKSSEVSNLERVEGQREQALTRYRAQVAETESRLAVLTETENRLSGLIGDIEEDRVREEGAAPSASGEGGGGAG
;
A
#
# COMPACT_ATOMS: atom_id res chain seq x y z
N MET A 1 16.60 -6.13 -23.01
CA MET A 1 15.89 -5.17 -23.89
C MET A 1 15.00 -4.34 -22.98
N LYS A 2 15.16 -3.04 -22.75
CA LYS A 2 15.38 -1.94 -23.67
C LYS A 2 16.08 -0.82 -22.88
N ALA A 3 17.30 -0.47 -23.28
CA ALA A 3 18.08 0.59 -22.68
C ALA A 3 17.53 1.96 -23.13
N ALA A 4 17.41 2.90 -22.19
CA ALA A 4 17.04 4.28 -22.46
C ALA A 4 18.30 5.13 -22.73
N PRO A 5 18.30 6.04 -23.73
CA PRO A 5 19.48 6.80 -24.16
C PRO A 5 19.72 8.07 -23.30
N PRO A 6 20.93 8.67 -23.39
CA PRO A 6 21.41 9.67 -22.43
C PRO A 6 20.97 11.11 -22.75
N ILE A 7 20.81 11.91 -21.70
CA ILE A 7 20.55 13.35 -21.74
C ILE A 7 21.86 14.10 -22.09
N SER A 8 21.88 14.79 -23.22
CA SER A 8 23.00 15.62 -23.66
C SER A 8 23.10 16.90 -22.83
N LYS A 9 24.21 17.07 -22.10
CA LYS A 9 24.60 18.35 -21.49
C LYS A 9 25.39 19.17 -22.51
N GLY A 10 24.72 20.11 -23.17
CA GLY A 10 25.38 21.15 -23.97
C GLY A 10 25.61 22.39 -23.11
N VAL A 11 26.77 22.46 -22.43
CA VAL A 11 27.26 23.71 -21.83
C VAL A 11 28.20 24.35 -22.83
N ILE A 12 27.74 25.36 -23.55
CA ILE A 12 28.60 26.21 -24.37
C ILE A 12 28.90 27.46 -23.55
N ARG A 13 30.07 27.45 -22.88
CA ARG A 13 30.75 28.65 -22.41
C ARG A 13 31.63 29.13 -23.56
N LEU A 14 31.32 30.29 -24.14
CA LEU A 14 32.21 30.98 -25.05
C LEU A 14 32.67 32.30 -24.40
N LEU A 15 33.98 32.48 -24.39
CA LEU A 15 34.78 33.50 -23.72
C LEU A 15 35.51 34.24 -24.86
N LEU A 16 35.43 35.57 -24.95
CA LEU A 16 36.33 36.38 -25.81
C LEU A 16 36.22 37.87 -25.39
N ALA A 17 37.15 38.38 -24.58
CA ALA A 17 38.38 39.08 -24.97
C ALA A 17 38.13 40.38 -25.77
N VAL A 18 38.12 41.50 -25.05
CA VAL A 18 38.05 42.87 -25.58
C VAL A 18 39.46 43.30 -25.97
N THR A 19 39.70 43.57 -27.25
CA THR A 19 40.88 44.29 -27.74
C THR A 19 40.45 45.63 -28.32
N LEU A 20 41.19 46.66 -27.89
CA LEU A 20 41.00 48.08 -28.13
C LEU A 20 41.61 48.47 -29.49
N VAL A 21 40.82 49.09 -30.37
CA VAL A 21 41.31 49.88 -31.53
C VAL A 21 40.45 51.14 -31.68
N PRO A 22 41.03 52.35 -31.73
CA PRO A 22 40.28 53.60 -31.92
C PRO A 22 40.34 54.14 -33.36
N GLY A 23 39.19 54.65 -33.83
CA GLY A 23 39.07 55.82 -34.71
C GLY A 23 38.97 55.58 -36.23
N ALA A 24 37.80 55.85 -36.82
CA ALA A 24 37.56 57.02 -37.70
C ALA A 24 36.28 56.90 -38.55
N SER A 25 35.53 58.02 -38.55
CA SER A 25 34.68 58.57 -39.63
C SER A 25 33.23 58.09 -39.81
N LEU A 26 32.34 59.07 -39.65
CA LEU A 26 30.91 59.11 -39.98
C LEU A 26 30.64 58.96 -41.49
N ALA A 27 29.74 58.06 -41.86
CA ALA A 27 28.81 58.20 -43.00
C ALA A 27 27.78 57.05 -42.98
N GLY A 28 26.48 57.39 -42.91
CA GLY A 28 25.35 56.54 -43.32
C GLY A 28 25.16 55.22 -42.55
N GLN A 29 24.69 55.29 -41.30
CA GLN A 29 24.06 54.14 -40.66
C GLN A 29 22.56 54.20 -40.93
N ASP A 30 22.04 53.29 -41.76
CA ASP A 30 20.65 52.84 -41.65
C ASP A 30 20.37 52.50 -40.18
N PRO A 31 19.22 52.89 -39.61
CA PRO A 31 19.06 53.02 -38.18
C PRO A 31 19.31 51.68 -37.47
N PRO A 32 20.33 51.58 -36.59
CA PRO A 32 20.59 50.38 -35.79
C PRO A 32 19.44 50.02 -34.83
N THR A 33 18.39 50.84 -34.80
CA THR A 33 17.20 50.78 -33.95
C THR A 33 16.13 49.79 -34.44
N GLU A 34 15.89 49.63 -35.74
CA GLU A 34 14.79 48.77 -36.22
C GLU A 34 15.12 47.27 -36.09
N ARG A 35 16.39 46.90 -36.35
CA ARG A 35 16.86 45.52 -36.19
C ARG A 35 16.86 45.06 -34.73
N SER A 36 17.19 45.96 -33.79
CA SER A 36 17.19 45.64 -32.35
C SER A 36 15.79 45.49 -31.78
N ILE A 37 14.81 46.26 -32.26
CA ILE A 37 13.38 46.07 -31.96
C ILE A 37 12.92 44.69 -32.43
N LEU A 38 13.16 44.34 -33.70
CA LEU A 38 12.75 43.04 -34.25
C LEU A 38 13.38 41.86 -33.52
N GLU A 39 14.66 41.96 -33.13
CA GLU A 39 15.32 40.92 -32.33
C GLU A 39 14.69 40.80 -30.93
N SER A 40 14.42 41.93 -30.28
CA SER A 40 13.80 41.95 -28.95
C SER A 40 12.37 41.40 -28.97
N GLN A 41 11.60 41.73 -30.01
CA GLN A 41 10.26 41.18 -30.22
C GLN A 41 10.28 39.65 -30.43
N ARG A 42 11.22 39.13 -31.24
CA ARG A 42 11.40 37.68 -31.41
C ARG A 42 11.74 36.99 -30.09
N ARG A 43 12.67 37.54 -29.32
CA ARG A 43 13.03 37.02 -27.99
C ARG A 43 11.84 37.06 -27.03
N LEU A 44 11.03 38.13 -27.08
CA LEU A 44 9.82 38.25 -26.26
C LEU A 44 8.81 37.16 -26.61
N ASP A 45 8.59 36.90 -27.89
CA ASP A 45 7.68 35.84 -28.34
C ASP A 45 8.19 34.44 -27.95
N GLU A 46 9.49 34.18 -28.04
CA GLU A 46 10.11 32.93 -27.56
C GLU A 46 9.89 32.74 -26.05
N VAL A 47 10.13 33.79 -25.25
CA VAL A 47 9.89 33.76 -23.79
C VAL A 47 8.42 33.51 -23.47
N ARG A 48 7.49 34.15 -24.19
CA ARG A 48 6.05 33.94 -24.02
C ARG A 48 5.63 32.51 -24.34
N GLN A 49 6.14 31.95 -25.44
CA GLN A 49 5.86 30.56 -25.82
C GLN A 49 6.41 29.57 -24.79
N GLU A 50 7.64 29.76 -24.33
CA GLU A 50 8.26 28.90 -23.32
C GLU A 50 7.49 28.98 -22.00
N ARG A 51 7.09 30.19 -21.58
CA ARG A 51 6.26 30.37 -20.38
C ARG A 51 4.92 29.65 -20.50
N ALA A 52 4.24 29.75 -21.64
CA ALA A 52 2.97 29.05 -21.86
C ALA A 52 3.14 27.52 -21.78
N ARG A 53 4.24 26.98 -22.33
CA ARG A 53 4.56 25.56 -22.23
C ARG A 53 4.80 25.12 -20.78
N LEU A 54 5.62 25.87 -20.03
CA LEU A 54 5.90 25.56 -18.63
C LEU A 54 4.67 25.73 -17.72
N GLN A 55 3.76 26.66 -18.04
CA GLN A 55 2.49 26.79 -17.33
C GLN A 55 1.61 25.55 -17.51
N GLN A 56 1.54 25.02 -18.73
CA GLN A 56 0.82 23.78 -19.00
C GLN A 56 1.45 22.59 -18.26
N GLU A 57 2.77 22.44 -18.34
CA GLU A 57 3.51 21.39 -17.62
C GLU A 57 3.29 21.48 -16.10
N MET A 58 3.34 22.69 -15.54
CA MET A 58 3.06 22.92 -14.12
C MET A 58 1.63 22.48 -13.75
N SER A 59 0.64 22.78 -14.59
CA SER A 59 -0.73 22.35 -14.35
C SER A 59 -0.87 20.83 -14.35
N ASP A 60 -0.20 20.16 -15.28
CA ASP A 60 -0.19 18.70 -15.37
C ASP A 60 0.50 18.07 -14.16
N LEU A 61 1.64 18.61 -13.74
CA LEU A 61 2.37 18.16 -12.55
C LEU A 61 1.56 18.33 -11.26
N ARG A 62 0.85 19.45 -11.10
CA ARG A 62 -0.04 19.68 -9.96
C ARG A 62 -1.20 18.68 -9.95
N SER A 63 -1.79 18.40 -11.11
CA SER A 63 -2.83 17.37 -11.25
C SER A 63 -2.31 15.98 -10.86
N GLN A 64 -1.11 15.61 -11.33
CA GLN A 64 -0.46 14.35 -10.97
C GLN A 64 -0.17 14.26 -9.47
N ALA A 65 0.29 15.35 -8.84
CA ALA A 65 0.52 15.42 -7.39
C ALA A 65 -0.80 15.26 -6.60
N GLN A 66 -1.87 15.91 -7.02
CA GLN A 66 -3.19 15.78 -6.38
C GLN A 66 -3.75 14.36 -6.52
N SER A 67 -3.59 13.74 -7.69
CA SER A 67 -3.99 12.35 -7.94
C SER A 67 -3.19 11.39 -7.06
N ALA A 68 -1.86 11.52 -7.00
CA ALA A 68 -1.00 10.72 -6.13
C ALA A 68 -1.36 10.88 -4.65
N SER A 69 -1.64 12.10 -4.19
CA SER A 69 -2.09 12.35 -2.82
C SER A 69 -3.45 11.71 -2.51
N SER A 70 -4.37 11.71 -3.47
CA SER A 70 -5.69 11.07 -3.30
C SER A 70 -5.57 9.54 -3.27
N GLN A 71 -4.68 8.98 -4.10
CA GLN A 71 -4.36 7.56 -4.08
C GLN A 71 -3.72 7.14 -2.76
N LEU A 72 -2.79 7.94 -2.21
CA LEU A 72 -2.19 7.69 -0.89
C LEU A 72 -3.25 7.61 0.21
N ARG A 73 -4.16 8.59 0.29
CA ARG A 73 -5.28 8.54 1.27
C ARG A 73 -6.16 7.29 1.11
N ASN A 74 -6.32 6.78 -0.11
CA ASN A 74 -7.06 5.54 -0.32
C ASN A 74 -6.27 4.33 0.18
N ILE A 75 -4.97 4.28 -0.10
CA ILE A 75 -4.07 3.21 0.36
C ILE A 75 -3.98 3.20 1.88
N GLU A 76 -3.84 4.35 2.54
CA GLU A 76 -3.82 4.49 4.00
C GLU A 76 -5.10 3.93 4.63
N ARG A 77 -6.28 4.22 4.04
CA ARG A 77 -7.55 3.65 4.48
C ARG A 77 -7.61 2.13 4.30
N GLN A 78 -7.13 1.63 3.16
CA GLN A 78 -7.05 0.19 2.91
C GLN A 78 -6.08 -0.52 3.87
N LEU A 79 -4.95 0.10 4.19
CA LEU A 79 -3.99 -0.39 5.18
C LEU A 79 -4.61 -0.47 6.57
N SER A 80 -5.28 0.61 7.00
CA SER A 80 -5.96 0.63 8.30
C SER A 80 -7.02 -0.47 8.41
N ALA A 81 -7.86 -0.63 7.38
CA ALA A 81 -8.86 -1.69 7.33
C ALA A 81 -8.20 -3.09 7.35
N SER A 82 -7.18 -3.32 6.52
CA SER A 82 -6.49 -4.60 6.42
C SER A 82 -5.77 -4.98 7.72
N ARG A 83 -5.14 -4.01 8.39
CA ARG A 83 -4.51 -4.21 9.71
C ARG A 83 -5.54 -4.53 10.79
N THR A 84 -6.71 -3.90 10.76
CA THR A 84 -7.80 -4.20 11.69
C THR A 84 -8.30 -5.63 11.50
N VAL A 85 -8.53 -6.05 10.25
CA VAL A 85 -8.92 -7.43 9.94
C VAL A 85 -7.83 -8.42 10.34
N LEU A 86 -6.56 -8.10 10.09
CA LEU A 86 -5.43 -8.95 10.48
C LEU A 86 -5.40 -9.17 12.00
N ALA A 87 -5.55 -8.09 12.79
CA ALA A 87 -5.59 -8.18 14.25
C ALA A 87 -6.77 -9.02 14.76
N GLU A 88 -7.95 -8.89 14.13
CA GLU A 88 -9.11 -9.72 14.45
C GLU A 88 -8.85 -11.21 14.12
N VAL A 89 -8.24 -11.49 12.96
CA VAL A 89 -7.86 -12.86 12.58
C VAL A 89 -6.84 -13.44 13.54
N ASP A 90 -5.83 -12.66 13.96
CA ASP A 90 -4.83 -13.11 14.94
C ASP A 90 -5.50 -13.45 16.29
N PHE A 91 -6.45 -12.64 16.76
CA PHE A 91 -7.23 -12.94 17.95
C PHE A 91 -8.04 -14.23 17.81
N GLN A 92 -8.69 -14.43 16.66
CA GLN A 92 -9.44 -15.66 16.39
C GLN A 92 -8.54 -16.89 16.33
N VAL A 93 -7.34 -16.76 15.76
CA VAL A 93 -6.32 -17.82 15.75
C VAL A 93 -5.93 -18.20 17.18
N GLU A 94 -5.65 -17.23 18.04
CA GLU A 94 -5.29 -17.49 19.44
C GLU A 94 -6.43 -18.19 20.20
N ALA A 95 -7.66 -17.68 20.08
CA ALA A 95 -8.83 -18.26 20.71
C ALA A 95 -9.09 -19.70 20.24
N ARG A 96 -9.02 -19.95 18.92
CA ARG A 96 -9.20 -21.31 18.36
C ARG A 96 -8.07 -22.25 18.73
N SER A 97 -6.83 -21.76 18.82
CA SER A 97 -5.68 -22.56 19.27
C SER A 97 -5.89 -23.03 20.71
N ALA A 98 -6.35 -22.14 21.59
CA ALA A 98 -6.69 -22.51 22.96
C ALA A 98 -7.83 -23.55 23.03
N GLU A 99 -8.87 -23.41 22.20
CA GLU A 99 -9.93 -24.42 22.10
C GLU A 99 -9.41 -25.79 21.62
N VAL A 100 -8.47 -25.81 20.67
CA VAL A 100 -7.81 -27.04 20.20
C VAL A 100 -7.05 -27.70 21.35
N ASP A 101 -6.27 -26.95 22.11
CA ASP A 101 -5.47 -27.47 23.22
C ASP A 101 -6.35 -28.08 24.33
N VAL A 102 -7.43 -27.39 24.71
CA VAL A 102 -8.41 -27.89 25.69
C VAL A 102 -9.09 -29.15 25.18
N THR A 103 -9.51 -29.17 23.91
CA THR A 103 -10.17 -30.34 23.31
C THR A 103 -9.21 -31.52 23.19
N ALA A 104 -7.94 -31.27 22.85
CA ALA A 104 -6.91 -32.30 22.75
C ALA A 104 -6.59 -32.92 24.11
N THR A 105 -6.53 -32.11 25.17
CA THR A 105 -6.35 -32.64 26.54
C THR A 105 -7.56 -33.45 27.00
N ALA A 106 -8.79 -32.98 26.74
CA ALA A 106 -10.01 -33.72 27.03
C ALA A 106 -10.07 -35.06 26.27
N LEU A 107 -9.64 -35.07 24.99
CA LEU A 107 -9.58 -36.28 24.18
C LEU A 107 -8.57 -37.30 24.75
N ALA A 108 -7.38 -36.85 25.14
CA ALA A 108 -6.37 -37.71 25.75
C ALA A 108 -6.85 -38.32 27.08
N GLN A 109 -7.60 -37.55 27.88
CA GLN A 109 -8.24 -38.04 29.10
C GLN A 109 -9.31 -39.09 28.78
N ALA A 110 -10.22 -38.82 27.84
CA ALA A 110 -11.26 -39.77 27.42
C ALA A 110 -10.67 -41.10 26.90
N GLN A 111 -9.57 -41.04 26.14
CA GLN A 111 -8.84 -42.22 25.66
C GLN A 111 -8.22 -43.04 26.81
N THR A 112 -7.70 -42.35 27.82
CA THR A 112 -7.17 -42.97 29.03
C THR A 112 -8.28 -43.66 29.83
N ASP A 113 -9.39 -42.97 30.05
CA ASP A 113 -10.57 -43.50 30.76
C ASP A 113 -11.17 -44.70 30.03
N LEU A 114 -11.20 -44.68 28.70
CA LEU A 114 -11.68 -45.79 27.89
C LEU A 114 -10.78 -47.01 28.05
N THR A 115 -9.46 -46.80 28.01
CA THR A 115 -8.46 -47.86 28.18
C THR A 115 -8.53 -48.49 29.57
N GLN A 116 -8.69 -47.65 30.60
CA GLN A 116 -8.88 -48.11 31.98
C GLN A 116 -10.18 -48.90 32.13
N SER A 117 -11.30 -48.38 31.62
CA SER A 117 -12.61 -49.05 31.66
C SER A 117 -12.59 -50.40 30.96
N ARG A 118 -11.94 -50.48 29.77
CA ARG A 118 -11.74 -51.74 29.03
C ARG A 118 -10.89 -52.74 29.81
N THR A 119 -9.85 -52.27 30.50
CA THR A 119 -8.97 -53.12 31.31
C THR A 119 -9.71 -53.68 32.53
N THR A 120 -10.44 -52.83 33.26
CA THR A 120 -11.28 -53.27 34.39
C THR A 120 -12.32 -54.29 33.95
N LEU A 121 -12.99 -54.06 32.81
CA LEU A 121 -13.94 -55.03 32.26
C LEU A 121 -13.24 -56.35 31.90
N LYS A 122 -12.09 -56.30 31.24
CA LYS A 122 -11.29 -57.48 30.85
C LYS A 122 -10.88 -58.31 32.07
N ASP A 123 -10.40 -57.67 33.14
CA ASP A 123 -9.99 -58.39 34.35
C ASP A 123 -11.18 -58.97 35.11
N ARG A 124 -12.33 -58.27 35.11
CA ARG A 124 -13.58 -58.79 35.66
C ARG A 124 -14.06 -60.02 34.87
N LEU A 125 -14.08 -59.96 33.53
CA LEU A 125 -14.42 -61.09 32.67
C LEU A 125 -13.46 -62.27 32.85
N ARG A 126 -12.15 -62.01 32.96
CA ARG A 126 -11.14 -63.04 33.23
C ARG A 126 -11.33 -63.68 34.60
N SER A 127 -11.65 -62.89 35.64
CA SER A 127 -11.96 -63.41 36.99
C SER A 127 -13.18 -64.33 36.95
N ILE A 128 -14.24 -63.93 36.25
CA ILE A 128 -15.44 -64.75 36.03
C ILE A 128 -15.07 -66.06 35.32
N TYR A 129 -14.29 -65.99 34.24
CA TYR A 129 -13.87 -67.16 33.46
C TYR A 129 -12.98 -68.14 34.25
N LYS A 130 -11.96 -67.63 34.95
CA LYS A 130 -11.02 -68.43 35.75
C LYS A 130 -11.68 -69.19 36.90
N ARG A 131 -12.81 -68.68 37.40
CA ARG A 131 -13.59 -69.34 38.45
C ARG A 131 -14.40 -70.53 37.90
N GLY A 132 -14.54 -70.66 36.58
CA GLY A 132 -15.22 -71.77 35.90
C GLY A 132 -16.74 -71.58 35.76
N PRO A 133 -17.38 -72.26 34.79
CA PRO A 133 -18.79 -72.03 34.42
C PRO A 133 -19.78 -72.31 35.56
N LEU A 134 -19.41 -73.16 36.51
CA LEU A 134 -20.25 -73.52 37.66
C LEU A 134 -20.03 -72.63 38.89
N HIS A 135 -19.04 -71.73 38.94
CA HIS A 135 -18.78 -70.96 40.17
C HIS A 135 -19.79 -69.85 40.40
N THR A 136 -20.19 -69.11 39.36
CA THR A 136 -21.28 -68.14 39.47
C THR A 136 -22.57 -68.86 39.88
N ALA A 137 -22.86 -70.02 39.29
CA ALA A 137 -23.97 -70.87 39.71
C ALA A 137 -23.84 -71.36 41.16
N ARG A 138 -22.63 -71.74 41.61
CA ARG A 138 -22.34 -72.20 42.98
C ARG A 138 -22.47 -71.08 44.03
N VAL A 139 -22.01 -69.86 43.73
CA VAL A 139 -22.14 -68.67 44.60
C VAL A 139 -23.60 -68.19 44.68
N LEU A 140 -24.35 -68.37 43.59
CA LEU A 140 -25.78 -68.13 43.55
C LEU A 140 -26.54 -69.21 44.36
N LEU A 141 -26.21 -70.49 44.20
CA LEU A 141 -26.84 -71.63 44.89
C LEU A 141 -26.41 -71.81 46.35
N SER A 142 -25.29 -71.22 46.78
CA SER A 142 -24.84 -71.21 48.18
C SER A 142 -25.46 -70.08 49.01
N ALA A 143 -26.51 -69.43 48.50
CA ALA A 143 -27.19 -68.37 49.22
C ALA A 143 -28.14 -68.95 50.28
N ASP A 144 -28.15 -68.39 51.49
CA ASP A 144 -28.93 -68.89 52.63
C ASP A 144 -30.45 -68.87 52.41
N SER A 145 -30.93 -68.16 51.36
CA SER A 145 -32.34 -68.09 50.97
C SER A 145 -32.51 -67.74 49.49
N PHE A 146 -33.69 -68.06 48.93
CA PHE A 146 -34.08 -67.68 47.56
C PHE A 146 -34.06 -66.15 47.35
N ALA A 147 -34.41 -65.37 48.38
CA ALA A 147 -34.34 -63.91 48.34
C ALA A 147 -32.89 -63.40 48.20
N ASN A 148 -31.93 -64.06 48.86
CA ASN A 148 -30.50 -63.73 48.78
C ASN A 148 -29.92 -64.10 47.40
N LEU A 149 -30.32 -65.23 46.82
CA LEU A 149 -30.01 -65.62 45.44
C LEU A 149 -30.48 -64.56 44.41
N LEU A 150 -31.75 -64.15 44.49
CA LEU A 150 -32.34 -63.16 43.58
C LEU A 150 -31.62 -61.80 43.67
N THR A 151 -31.27 -61.41 44.89
CA THR A 151 -30.52 -60.17 45.16
C THR A 151 -29.14 -60.21 44.50
N ARG A 152 -28.37 -61.30 44.67
CA ARG A 152 -27.04 -61.47 44.05
C ARG A 152 -27.09 -61.46 42.51
N PHE A 153 -28.07 -62.14 41.92
CA PHE A 153 -28.26 -62.14 40.47
C PHE A 153 -28.59 -60.75 39.93
N ARG A 154 -29.48 -60.02 40.62
CA ARG A 154 -29.81 -58.63 40.29
C ARG A 154 -28.58 -57.73 40.36
N TYR A 155 -27.73 -57.87 41.38
CA TYR A 155 -26.48 -57.11 41.49
C TYR A 155 -25.52 -57.38 40.32
N LEU A 156 -25.31 -58.65 39.93
CA LEU A 156 -24.44 -58.97 38.79
C LEU A 156 -24.93 -58.37 37.47
N ARG A 157 -26.25 -58.42 37.21
CA ARG A 157 -26.86 -57.76 36.05
C ARG A 157 -26.68 -56.25 36.09
N LEU A 158 -26.87 -55.63 37.26
CA LEU A 158 -26.71 -54.18 37.44
C LEU A 158 -25.28 -53.74 37.14
N VAL A 159 -24.29 -54.48 37.65
CA VAL A 159 -22.86 -54.20 37.43
C VAL A 159 -22.48 -54.34 35.95
N ALA A 160 -22.93 -55.40 35.28
CA ALA A 160 -22.66 -55.58 33.85
C ALA A 160 -23.33 -54.51 32.98
N ALA A 161 -24.55 -54.09 33.33
CA ALA A 161 -25.23 -53.00 32.65
C ALA A 161 -24.50 -51.65 32.87
N GLN A 162 -24.02 -51.40 34.09
CA GLN A 162 -23.23 -50.21 34.42
C GLN A 162 -21.90 -50.16 33.65
N ASP A 163 -21.15 -51.27 33.61
CA ASP A 163 -19.88 -51.34 32.86
C ASP A 163 -20.07 -51.01 31.39
N ARG A 164 -21.13 -51.59 30.78
CA ARG A 164 -21.49 -51.31 29.39
C ARG A 164 -21.86 -49.85 29.19
N ALA A 165 -22.69 -49.29 30.07
CA ALA A 165 -23.09 -47.89 30.00
C ALA A 165 -21.89 -46.92 30.13
N ILE A 166 -20.91 -47.23 30.98
CA ILE A 166 -19.69 -46.42 31.11
C ILE A 166 -18.86 -46.49 29.83
N LEU A 167 -18.64 -47.70 29.28
CA LEU A 167 -17.89 -47.87 28.03
C LEU A 167 -18.57 -47.15 26.85
N ASP A 168 -19.88 -47.30 26.71
CA ASP A 168 -20.64 -46.67 25.64
C ASP A 168 -20.57 -45.13 25.77
N ARG A 169 -20.68 -44.60 27.00
CA ARG A 169 -20.59 -43.15 27.26
C ARG A 169 -19.20 -42.59 26.95
N VAL A 170 -18.14 -43.26 27.42
CA VAL A 170 -16.76 -42.79 27.18
C VAL A 170 -16.39 -42.92 25.71
N ALA A 171 -16.80 -43.99 25.03
CA ALA A 171 -16.58 -44.15 23.59
C ALA A 171 -17.32 -43.09 22.76
N THR A 172 -18.54 -42.73 23.17
CA THR A 172 -19.31 -41.64 22.53
C THR A 172 -18.60 -40.31 22.73
N LEU A 173 -18.15 -40.01 23.96
CA LEU A 173 -17.39 -38.80 24.26
C LEU A 173 -16.08 -38.71 23.46
N GLU A 174 -15.33 -39.81 23.34
CA GLU A 174 -14.11 -39.84 22.52
C GLU A 174 -14.42 -39.51 21.05
N ALA A 175 -15.48 -40.08 20.50
CA ALA A 175 -15.89 -39.83 19.12
C ALA A 175 -16.30 -38.36 18.90
N GLU A 176 -17.07 -37.78 19.82
CA GLU A 176 -17.47 -36.37 19.80
C GLU A 176 -16.25 -35.44 19.89
N LEU A 177 -15.33 -35.69 20.82
CA LEU A 177 -14.11 -34.90 20.99
C LEU A 177 -13.18 -35.01 19.79
N THR A 178 -13.09 -36.19 19.17
CA THR A 178 -12.28 -36.41 17.95
C THR A 178 -12.85 -35.60 16.78
N LEU A 179 -14.17 -35.65 16.57
CA LEU A 179 -14.82 -34.86 15.54
C LEU A 179 -14.63 -33.36 15.79
N ARG A 180 -14.87 -32.91 17.02
CA ARG A 180 -14.70 -31.50 17.40
C ARG A 180 -13.26 -31.01 17.22
N ASN A 181 -12.28 -31.80 17.62
CA ASN A 181 -10.86 -31.45 17.45
C ASN A 181 -10.51 -31.29 15.97
N ARG A 182 -11.02 -32.18 15.11
CA ARG A 182 -10.82 -32.09 13.66
C ARG A 182 -11.43 -30.82 13.07
N GLU A 183 -12.68 -30.50 13.40
CA GLU A 183 -13.34 -29.27 12.93
C GLU A 183 -12.56 -28.01 13.35
N LEU A 184 -12.06 -27.99 14.59
CA LEU A 184 -11.25 -26.88 15.10
C LEU A 184 -9.92 -26.75 14.34
N GLN A 185 -9.25 -27.86 14.06
CA GLN A 185 -8.01 -27.87 13.27
C GLN A 185 -8.23 -27.39 11.83
N GLU A 186 -9.32 -27.82 11.19
CA GLU A 186 -9.71 -27.37 9.85
C GLU A 186 -9.98 -25.85 9.84
N SER A 187 -10.76 -25.35 10.80
CA SER A 187 -11.03 -23.91 10.97
C SER A 187 -9.76 -23.10 11.25
N LEU A 188 -8.85 -23.61 12.08
CA LEU A 188 -7.58 -22.96 12.39
C LEU A 188 -6.66 -22.90 11.17
N ALA A 189 -6.65 -23.93 10.32
CA ALA A 189 -5.92 -23.91 9.05
C ALA A 189 -6.48 -22.86 8.08
N GLU A 190 -7.80 -22.69 8.02
CA GLU A 190 -8.44 -21.62 7.23
C GLU A 190 -8.08 -20.23 7.77
N LEU A 191 -8.12 -20.03 9.08
CA LEU A 191 -7.72 -18.77 9.71
C LEU A 191 -6.25 -18.43 9.44
N HIS A 192 -5.35 -19.42 9.50
CA HIS A 192 -3.94 -19.19 9.16
C HIS A 192 -3.75 -18.77 7.69
N ARG A 193 -4.47 -19.39 6.75
CA ARG A 193 -4.44 -18.97 5.34
C ARG A 193 -4.92 -17.53 5.19
N LEU A 194 -6.05 -17.19 5.82
CA LEU A 194 -6.59 -15.84 5.79
C LEU A 194 -5.60 -14.83 6.41
N ARG A 195 -4.93 -15.20 7.50
CA ARG A 195 -3.89 -14.40 8.16
C ARG A 195 -2.72 -14.13 7.22
N ASP A 196 -2.21 -15.15 6.53
CA ASP A 196 -1.12 -15.04 5.58
C ASP A 196 -1.50 -14.19 4.35
N GLU A 197 -2.72 -14.34 3.84
CA GLU A 197 -3.28 -13.52 2.78
C GLU A 197 -3.35 -12.04 3.19
N LYS A 198 -3.89 -11.75 4.39
CA LYS A 198 -3.98 -10.38 4.92
C LYS A 198 -2.64 -9.76 5.24
N SER A 199 -1.70 -10.54 5.78
CA SER A 199 -0.32 -10.10 5.97
C SER A 199 0.35 -9.72 4.65
N SER A 200 0.17 -10.56 3.62
CA SER A 200 0.68 -10.29 2.27
C SER A 200 0.03 -9.07 1.62
N GLU A 201 -1.27 -8.87 1.82
CA GLU A 201 -2.00 -7.68 1.36
C GLU A 201 -1.42 -6.41 2.01
N VAL A 202 -1.19 -6.41 3.32
CA VAL A 202 -0.58 -5.29 4.06
C VAL A 202 0.80 -4.96 3.51
N SER A 203 1.70 -5.95 3.37
CA SER A 203 3.05 -5.71 2.84
C SER A 203 3.03 -5.18 1.40
N ASN A 204 2.09 -5.63 0.58
CA ASN A 204 1.93 -5.11 -0.78
C ASN A 204 1.45 -3.67 -0.79
N LEU A 205 0.49 -3.32 0.08
CA LEU A 205 -0.02 -1.96 0.21
C LEU A 205 1.06 -1.01 0.73
N GLU A 206 1.86 -1.39 1.72
CA GLU A 206 3.00 -0.60 2.24
C GLU A 206 4.04 -0.34 1.14
N ARG A 207 4.33 -1.34 0.31
CA ARG A 207 5.24 -1.17 -0.83
C ARG A 207 4.67 -0.17 -1.84
N VAL A 208 3.37 -0.24 -2.14
CA VAL A 208 2.72 0.69 -3.08
C VAL A 208 2.64 2.09 -2.48
N GLU A 209 2.34 2.22 -1.19
CA GLU A 209 2.37 3.48 -0.44
C GLU A 209 3.72 4.18 -0.59
N GLY A 210 4.83 3.50 -0.25
CA GLY A 210 6.16 4.08 -0.38
C GLY A 210 6.53 4.50 -1.81
N GLN A 211 6.09 3.74 -2.83
CA GLN A 211 6.27 4.14 -4.24
C GLN A 211 5.49 5.42 -4.57
N ARG A 212 4.28 5.58 -4.03
CA ARG A 212 3.42 6.76 -4.26
C ARG A 212 3.91 7.98 -3.51
N GLU A 213 4.43 7.83 -2.29
CA GLU A 213 5.06 8.91 -1.53
C GLU A 213 6.30 9.46 -2.26
N GLN A 214 7.14 8.57 -2.79
CA GLN A 214 8.29 8.98 -3.60
C GLN A 214 7.86 9.72 -4.87
N ALA A 215 6.83 9.22 -5.56
CA ALA A 215 6.29 9.89 -6.75
C ALA A 215 5.72 11.28 -6.40
N LEU A 216 4.95 11.39 -5.31
CA LEU A 216 4.40 12.66 -4.84
C LEU A 216 5.52 13.67 -4.50
N THR A 217 6.57 13.22 -3.82
CA THR A 217 7.73 14.05 -3.49
C THR A 217 8.43 14.55 -4.76
N ARG A 218 8.60 13.69 -5.77
CA ARG A 218 9.17 14.07 -7.07
C ARG A 218 8.30 15.10 -7.79
N TYR A 219 6.99 14.89 -7.85
CA TYR A 219 6.08 15.86 -8.48
C TYR A 219 6.10 17.21 -7.77
N ARG A 220 6.12 17.23 -6.44
CA ARG A 220 6.24 18.49 -5.66
C ARG A 220 7.54 19.22 -5.94
N ALA A 221 8.66 18.49 -6.01
CA ALA A 221 9.96 19.08 -6.36
C ALA A 221 9.95 19.67 -7.78
N GLN A 222 9.39 18.95 -8.76
CA GLN A 222 9.25 19.43 -10.13
C GLN A 222 8.32 20.66 -10.22
N VAL A 223 7.21 20.69 -9.48
CA VAL A 223 6.34 21.87 -9.40
C VAL A 223 7.12 23.08 -8.88
N ALA A 224 7.87 22.94 -7.79
CA ALA A 224 8.66 24.04 -7.22
C ALA A 224 9.76 24.52 -8.18
N GLU A 225 10.41 23.62 -8.90
CA GLU A 225 11.40 23.96 -9.92
C GLU A 225 10.77 24.72 -11.09
N THR A 226 9.63 24.24 -11.61
CA THR A 226 8.90 24.90 -12.70
C THR A 226 8.35 26.26 -12.29
N GLU A 227 7.87 26.41 -11.05
CA GLU A 227 7.46 27.71 -10.48
C GLU A 227 8.63 28.71 -10.46
N SER A 228 9.82 28.28 -10.02
CA SER A 228 11.02 29.12 -10.03
C SER A 228 11.41 29.55 -11.45
N ARG A 229 11.38 28.62 -12.42
CA ARG A 229 11.67 28.94 -13.83
C ARG A 229 10.64 29.91 -14.43
N LEU A 230 9.36 29.72 -14.13
CA LEU A 230 8.30 30.63 -14.56
C LEU A 230 8.49 32.05 -14.00
N ALA A 231 8.94 32.19 -12.76
CA ALA A 231 9.25 33.49 -12.17
C ALA A 231 10.38 34.21 -12.93
N VAL A 232 11.47 33.50 -13.26
CA VAL A 232 12.59 34.04 -14.04
C VAL A 232 12.15 34.46 -15.45
N LEU A 233 11.34 33.66 -16.13
CA LEU A 233 10.82 33.99 -17.46
C LEU A 233 9.87 35.19 -17.41
N THR A 234 9.05 35.31 -16.38
CA THR A 234 8.14 36.45 -16.20
C THR A 234 8.93 37.75 -16.01
N GLU A 235 9.99 37.72 -15.21
CA GLU A 235 10.88 38.86 -15.06
C GLU A 235 11.60 39.22 -16.36
N THR A 236 12.03 38.21 -17.12
CA THR A 236 12.67 38.40 -18.44
C THR A 236 11.70 39.02 -19.44
N GLU A 237 10.44 38.58 -19.46
CA GLU A 237 9.39 39.14 -20.31
C GLU A 237 9.13 40.60 -19.98
N ASN A 238 9.01 40.94 -18.69
CA ASN A 238 8.79 42.32 -18.23
C ASN A 238 9.96 43.22 -18.65
N ARG A 239 11.20 42.75 -18.48
CA ARG A 239 12.41 43.48 -18.88
C ARG A 239 12.49 43.71 -20.39
N LEU A 240 12.20 42.69 -21.20
CA LEU A 240 12.17 42.81 -22.66
C LEU A 240 11.06 43.76 -23.13
N SER A 241 9.88 43.67 -22.52
CA SER A 241 8.76 44.56 -22.85
C SER A 241 9.06 46.01 -22.52
N GLY A 242 9.72 46.27 -21.38
CA GLY A 242 10.19 47.61 -21.01
C GLY A 242 11.23 48.16 -21.99
N LEU A 243 12.23 47.35 -22.33
CA LEU A 243 13.29 47.74 -23.27
C LEU A 243 12.75 48.05 -24.67
N ILE A 244 11.77 47.29 -25.15
CA ILE A 244 11.09 47.56 -26.42
C ILE A 244 10.36 48.91 -26.36
N GLY A 245 9.63 49.17 -25.27
CA GLY A 245 8.93 50.44 -25.05
C GLY A 245 9.88 51.65 -24.99
N ASP A 246 11.01 51.53 -24.29
CA ASP A 246 12.03 52.58 -24.22
C ASP A 246 12.59 52.91 -25.61
N ILE A 247 12.92 51.87 -26.41
CA ILE A 247 13.45 52.05 -27.77
C ILE A 247 12.40 52.69 -28.70
N GLU A 248 11.13 52.31 -28.57
CA GLU A 248 10.05 52.87 -29.38
C GLU A 248 9.75 54.33 -29.01
N GLU A 249 9.86 54.70 -27.73
CA GLU A 249 9.73 56.08 -27.28
C GLU A 249 10.89 56.95 -27.79
N ASP A 250 12.12 56.43 -27.76
CA ASP A 250 13.30 57.09 -28.32
C ASP A 250 13.14 57.31 -29.84
N ARG A 251 12.65 56.31 -30.59
CA ARG A 251 12.35 56.43 -32.03
C ARG A 251 11.35 57.54 -32.33
N VAL A 252 10.25 57.62 -31.57
CA VAL A 252 9.22 58.65 -31.76
C VAL A 252 9.77 60.05 -31.46
N ARG A 253 10.64 60.18 -30.44
CA ARG A 253 11.33 61.45 -30.13
C ARG A 253 12.29 61.88 -31.24
N GLU A 254 13.04 60.96 -31.83
CA GLU A 254 13.94 61.24 -32.95
C GLU A 254 13.18 61.62 -34.24
N GLU A 255 12.07 60.92 -34.54
CA GLU A 255 11.20 61.23 -35.69
C GLU A 255 10.48 62.58 -35.53
N GLY A 256 10.10 62.95 -34.29
CA GLY A 256 9.49 64.26 -33.98
C GLY A 256 10.48 65.42 -33.91
N ALA A 257 11.78 65.14 -33.73
CA ALA A 257 12.85 66.14 -33.66
C ALA A 257 13.51 66.46 -35.01
N ALA A 258 13.21 65.70 -36.07
CA ALA A 258 13.65 66.00 -37.44
C ALA A 258 12.91 67.24 -37.98
N PRO A 259 13.57 68.40 -38.15
CA PRO A 259 12.90 69.60 -38.61
C PRO A 259 12.64 69.54 -40.11
N SER A 260 11.49 70.09 -40.48
CA SER A 260 11.14 70.62 -41.79
C SER A 260 12.25 71.51 -42.37
N ALA A 261 13.27 70.88 -42.97
CA ALA A 261 14.31 71.53 -43.76
C ALA A 261 14.03 71.28 -45.24
N SER A 262 12.95 71.87 -45.75
CA SER A 262 12.76 72.09 -47.20
C SER A 262 11.75 73.21 -47.41
N GLY A 263 12.27 74.42 -47.65
CA GLY A 263 11.44 75.58 -47.95
C GLY A 263 12.19 76.91 -47.99
N GLU A 264 13.46 76.92 -48.43
CA GLU A 264 14.13 78.16 -48.80
C GLU A 264 14.24 78.21 -50.34
N GLY A 265 13.62 79.22 -50.95
CA GLY A 265 13.61 79.36 -52.41
C GLY A 265 12.79 80.52 -52.99
N GLY A 266 13.23 81.77 -52.74
CA GLY A 266 13.35 82.79 -53.81
C GLY A 266 12.15 83.67 -54.23
N GLY A 267 12.31 84.99 -54.03
CA GLY A 267 12.40 85.92 -55.16
C GLY A 267 11.24 86.92 -55.45
N GLY A 268 11.62 88.20 -55.56
CA GLY A 268 10.99 89.22 -56.43
C GLY A 268 9.99 90.17 -55.76
N ALA A 269 10.36 91.40 -55.38
CA ALA A 269 10.56 92.60 -56.21
C ALA A 269 9.25 93.25 -56.72
N GLY A 270 9.08 94.55 -56.45
CA GLY A 270 8.08 95.41 -57.09
C GLY A 270 7.37 96.35 -56.13
#